data_AF-A0A836XEE5-F1
#
_entry.id   AF-A0A836XEE5-F1
#
_cell.length_a   1.000
_cell.length_b   1.000
_cell.length_c   1.000
_cell.angle_alpha   90.00
_cell.angle_beta   90.00
_cell.angle_gamma   90.00
#
_symmetry.space_group_name_H-M   'P 1'
#
loop_
_entity.id
_entity.type
_entity.pdbx_description
1 polymer ?
#
loop_
_entity_poly.entity_id
_entity_poly.type
_entity_poly.pdbx_seq_one_letter_code
_entity_poly.pdbx_strand_id
1 'polypeptide(L)' 'MIIDVHTHAWQFPDHFTDDFRQQARYAKGGGELDLTVTLDAYNNSGGSKADRVVVFGGKAKLSGLWVDDDYVA' A
#
# COMPACT_ATOMS: atom_id res chain seq x y z
N MET A 1 -24.36 -4.06 5.27
CA MET A 1 -23.46 -3.51 4.26
C MET A 1 -22.14 -3.19 4.92
N ILE A 2 -21.07 -3.89 4.54
CA ILE A 2 -19.71 -3.72 5.04
C ILE A 2 -18.94 -2.81 4.07
N ILE A 3 -18.30 -1.77 4.59
CA ILE A 3 -17.43 -0.88 3.81
C ILE A 3 -16.03 -0.98 4.41
N ASP A 4 -15.06 -1.36 3.58
CA ASP A 4 -13.65 -1.25 3.95
C ASP A 4 -13.18 0.19 3.67
N VAL A 5 -12.68 0.85 4.71
CA VAL A 5 -12.21 2.25 4.67
C VAL A 5 -10.71 2.36 4.95
N HIS A 6 -9.96 1.26 4.86
CA HIS A 6 -8.53 1.22 5.15
C HIS A 6 -7.78 0.32 4.18
N THR A 7 -8.06 0.46 2.88
CA THR A 7 -7.29 -0.21 1.82
C THR A 7 -6.34 0.78 1.18
N HIS A 8 -5.10 0.35 0.92
CA HIS A 8 -4.10 1.14 0.22
C HIS A 8 -3.65 0.44 -1.06
N ALA A 9 -3.33 1.23 -2.08
CA ALA A 9 -2.76 0.74 -3.33
C ALA A 9 -1.50 1.53 -3.70
N TRP A 10 -0.50 0.81 -4.21
CA TRP A 10 0.74 1.36 -4.75
C TRP A 10 1.41 0.32 -5.66
N GLN A 11 2.40 0.75 -6.45
CA GLN A 11 3.25 -0.10 -7.25
C GLN A 11 4.62 -0.18 -6.59
N PHE A 12 5.03 -1.41 -6.24
CA PHE A 12 6.38 -1.66 -5.74
C PHE A 12 7.29 -2.11 -6.89
N PRO A 13 8.51 -1.55 -7.04
CA PRO A 13 9.14 -0.56 -6.16
C PRO A 13 8.81 0.91 -6.49
N ASP A 14 8.12 1.18 -7.60
CA ASP A 14 8.13 2.48 -8.28
C ASP A 14 7.51 3.66 -7.51
N HIS A 15 6.54 3.42 -6.62
CA HIS A 15 5.93 4.49 -5.80
C HIS A 15 6.72 4.82 -4.53
N PHE A 16 7.89 4.20 -4.35
CA PHE A 16 8.76 4.39 -3.19
C PHE A 16 10.15 4.85 -3.59
N THR A 17 10.72 5.77 -2.82
CA THR A 17 12.15 6.09 -2.93
C THR A 17 13.01 4.99 -2.32
N ASP A 18 14.27 4.93 -2.73
CA ASP A 18 15.27 4.01 -2.17
C ASP A 18 15.44 4.20 -0.66
N ASP A 19 15.49 5.47 -0.22
CA ASP A 19 15.61 5.82 1.20
C ASP A 19 14.41 5.33 2.02
N PHE A 20 13.18 5.52 1.52
CA PHE A 20 11.99 4.98 2.20
C PHE A 20 12.09 3.46 2.36
N ARG A 21 12.46 2.75 1.29
CA ARG A 21 12.60 1.29 1.32
C ARG A 21 13.70 0.85 2.29
N GLN A 22 14.80 1.59 2.39
CA GLN A 22 15.87 1.31 3.34
C GLN A 22 15.40 1.53 4.79
N GLN A 23 14.74 2.65 5.08
CA GLN A 23 14.23 2.97 6.41
C GLN A 23 13.14 2.00 6.86
N ALA A 24 12.25 1.59 5.94
CA ALA A 24 11.15 0.68 6.24
C ALA A 24 11.63 -0.72 6.68
N ARG A 25 12.79 -1.19 6.20
CA ARG A 25 13.43 -2.42 6.69
C ARG A 25 13.69 -2.38 8.20
N TYR A 26 14.12 -1.23 8.71
CA TYR A 26 14.40 -1.07 10.14
C TYR A 26 13.12 -0.96 10.99
N ALA A 27 12.07 -0.35 10.45
CA ALA A 27 10.78 -0.24 11.14
C ALA A 27 10.16 -1.60 11.50
N LYS A 28 10.40 -2.64 10.70
CA LYS A 28 9.93 -4.02 10.96
C LYS A 28 10.97 -4.89 11.72
N GLY A 29 11.97 -4.28 12.36
CA GLY A 29 12.97 -5.03 13.13
C GLY A 29 14.14 -5.59 12.31
N GLY A 30 14.48 -4.93 11.18
CA GLY A 30 15.72 -5.19 10.43
C GLY A 30 15.65 -6.28 9.37
N GLY A 31 14.47 -6.88 9.14
CA GLY A 31 14.23 -7.83 8.05
C GLY A 31 13.87 -7.15 6.72
N GLU A 32 13.88 -7.92 5.63
CA GLU A 32 13.27 -7.43 4.38
C GLU A 32 11.78 -7.17 4.59
N LEU A 33 11.35 -5.99 4.17
CA LEU A 33 9.95 -5.63 4.11
C LEU A 33 9.49 -5.75 2.65
N ASP A 34 8.74 -6.82 2.37
CA ASP A 34 8.00 -6.92 1.12
C ASP A 34 6.82 -5.93 1.18
N LEU A 35 6.88 -4.91 0.33
CA LEU A 35 5.83 -3.91 0.16
C LEU A 35 4.94 -4.25 -1.06
N THR A 36 5.09 -5.43 -1.67
CA THR A 36 4.23 -5.83 -2.77
C THR A 36 2.79 -5.99 -2.29
N VAL A 37 1.85 -5.36 -2.99
CA VAL A 37 0.41 -5.53 -2.77
C VAL A 37 -0.25 -6.05 -4.03
N THR A 38 -1.17 -6.99 -3.89
CA THR A 38 -1.95 -7.55 -4.99
C THR A 38 -3.41 -7.67 -4.58
N LEU A 39 -4.32 -7.60 -5.57
CA LEU A 39 -5.75 -7.78 -5.34
C LEU A 39 -6.06 -9.17 -4.76
N ASP A 40 -5.35 -10.20 -5.22
CA ASP A 40 -5.53 -11.57 -4.72
C ASP A 40 -5.15 -11.69 -3.24
N ALA A 41 -4.01 -11.11 -2.82
CA ALA A 41 -3.60 -11.10 -1.42
C ALA A 41 -4.61 -10.35 -0.55
N TYR A 42 -5.11 -9.21 -1.02
CA TYR A 42 -6.18 -8.46 -0.36
C TYR A 42 -7.44 -9.31 -0.17
N ASN A 43 -7.94 -9.94 -1.24
CA ASN A 43 -9.13 -10.78 -1.20
C ASN A 43 -8.97 -11.99 -0.27
N ASN A 44 -7.80 -12.61 -0.27
CA ASN A 44 -7.46 -13.74 0.58
C ASN A 44 -7.35 -13.35 2.07
N SER A 45 -7.00 -12.09 2.37
CA SER A 45 -6.98 -11.56 3.74
C SER A 45 -8.37 -11.22 4.29
N GLY A 46 -9.41 -11.30 3.46
CA GLY A 46 -10.80 -11.06 3.84
C GLY A 46 -11.44 -9.82 3.21
N GLY A 47 -10.74 -9.12 2.31
CA GLY A 47 -11.29 -7.99 1.56
C GLY A 47 -12.55 -8.33 0.74
N SER A 48 -12.66 -9.59 0.31
CA SER A 48 -13.83 -10.13 -0.40
C SER A 48 -15.13 -10.12 0.40
N LYS A 49 -15.07 -9.83 1.71
CA LYS A 49 -16.25 -9.70 2.59
C LYS A 49 -16.86 -8.29 2.56
N ALA A 50 -16.17 -7.30 2.00
CA ALA A 50 -16.66 -5.93 1.92
C ALA A 50 -17.59 -5.76 0.71
N ASP A 51 -18.72 -5.09 0.91
CA ASP A 51 -19.62 -4.72 -0.19
C ASP A 51 -19.06 -3.54 -1.01
N ARG A 52 -18.23 -2.69 -0.38
CA ARG A 52 -17.55 -1.54 -0.97
C ARG A 52 -16.18 -1.35 -0.33
N VAL A 53 -15.24 -0.84 -1.09
CA VAL A 53 -13.86 -0.59 -0.65
C VAL A 53 -13.47 0.83 -1.04
N VAL A 54 -12.90 1.58 -0.09
CA VAL A 54 -12.24 2.86 -0.34
C VAL A 54 -10.74 2.59 -0.38
N VAL A 55 -10.14 2.91 -1.52
CA VAL A 55 -8.72 2.67 -1.79
C VAL A 55 -7.97 3.99 -1.75
N PHE A 56 -6.86 4.04 -1.00
CA PHE A 56 -6.02 5.22 -0.87
C PHE A 56 -4.67 5.03 -1.55
N GLY A 57 -4.29 6.00 -2.40
CA GLY A 57 -2.91 6.18 -2.84
C GLY A 57 -2.12 6.94 -1.76
N GLY A 58 -0.93 6.46 -1.41
CA GLY A 58 -0.06 7.15 -0.46
C GLY A 58 0.44 8.49 -1.01
N LYS A 59 0.25 9.58 -0.25
CA LYS A 59 0.68 10.95 -0.60
C LYS A 59 1.60 11.51 0.48
N ALA A 60 2.80 10.96 0.60
CA ALA A 60 3.81 11.37 1.58
C ALA A 60 5.15 11.65 0.88
N LYS A 61 5.15 12.65 -0.02
CA LYS A 61 6.28 12.97 -0.90
C LYS A 61 7.61 13.15 -0.14
N LEU A 62 7.58 13.89 0.97
CA LEU A 62 8.78 14.15 1.78
C LEU A 62 9.27 12.92 2.54
N SER A 63 8.41 11.92 2.73
CA SER A 63 8.79 10.62 3.31
C SER A 63 9.20 9.61 2.24
N GLY A 64 9.05 9.92 0.95
CA GLY A 64 9.43 9.02 -0.13
C GLY A 64 8.35 8.03 -0.60
N LEU A 65 7.07 8.28 -0.27
CA LEU A 65 5.92 7.55 -0.82
C LEU A 65 5.07 8.51 -1.65
N TRP A 66 4.89 8.21 -2.93
CA TRP A 66 4.02 8.99 -3.82
C TRP A 66 3.32 8.10 -4.85
N VAL A 67 2.00 8.03 -4.77
CA VAL A 67 1.12 7.36 -5.73
C VAL A 67 0.44 8.44 -6.58
N ASP A 68 0.44 8.27 -7.90
CA ASP A 68 -0.30 9.16 -8.80
C ASP A 68 -1.82 9.07 -8.52
N ASP A 69 -2.55 10.17 -8.71
CA ASP A 69 -4.01 10.15 -8.52
C ASP A 69 -4.67 9.25 -9.58
N ASP A 70 -4.15 9.23 -10.81
CA ASP A 70 -4.65 8.39 -11.90
C ASP A 70 -4.44 6.88 -11.64
N TYR A 71 -3.57 6.52 -10.70
CA TYR A 71 -3.36 5.11 -10.31
C TYR A 71 -4.51 4.57 -9.44
N VAL A 72 -5.24 5.44 -8.74
CA VAL A 72 -6.33 5.05 -7.82
C VAL A 72 -7.71 5.60 -8.21
N ALA A 73 -7.79 6.33 -9.33
CA ALA A 73 -9.00 7.00 -9.84
C ALA A 73 -9.96 6.08 -10.63
#